data_AF-A0A2U1B0H9-F1
#
_entry.id   AF-A0A2U1B0H9-F1
#
_cell.length_a   1.000
_cell.length_b   1.000
_cell.length_c   1.000
_cell.angle_alpha   90.00
_cell.angle_beta   90.00
_cell.angle_gamma   90.00
#
_symmetry.space_group_name_H-M   'P 1'
#
loop_
_entity.id
_entity.type
_entity.pdbx_description
1 polymer ?
#
loop_
_entity_poly.entity_id
_entity_poly.type
_entity_poly.pdbx_seq_one_letter_code
_entity_poly.pdbx_strand_id
1 'polypeptide(L)' 'MNPDEFEENYTQILHTLLKAFANSSQVEPEKFFNLASVIENLRDASPALYDVIKSFEDEQREAA' A
#
# COMPACT_ATOMS: atom_id res chain seq x y z
N MET A 1 -5.55 14.71 2.67
CA MET A 1 -5.82 13.85 1.51
C MET A 1 -7.22 13.25 1.64
N ASN A 2 -8.00 13.17 0.55
CA ASN A 2 -9.30 12.51 0.61
C ASN A 2 -9.15 10.97 0.48
N PRO A 3 -10.16 10.16 0.86
CA PRO A 3 -10.03 8.70 0.85
C PRO A 3 -9.79 8.12 -0.55
N ASP A 4 -10.46 8.66 -1.57
CA ASP A 4 -10.36 8.17 -2.95
C ASP A 4 -8.96 8.41 -3.53
N GLU A 5 -8.39 9.59 -3.29
CA GLU A 5 -7.03 9.95 -3.69
C GLU A 5 -5.98 9.10 -2.99
N PHE A 6 -6.20 8.77 -1.71
CA PHE A 6 -5.31 7.85 -0.99
C PHE A 6 -5.36 6.46 -1.61
N GLU A 7 -6.57 5.92 -1.80
CA GLU A 7 -6.77 4.57 -2.34
C GLU A 7 -6.16 4.42 -3.74
N GLU A 8 -6.38 5.40 -4.62
CA GLU A 8 -5.82 5.39 -5.97
C GLU A 8 -4.28 5.36 -5.93
N ASN A 9 -3.67 6.29 -5.19
CA ASN A 9 -2.21 6.39 -5.08
C ASN A 9 -1.61 5.13 -4.43
N TYR A 10 -2.22 4.65 -3.35
CA TYR A 10 -1.77 3.48 -2.61
C TYR A 10 -1.81 2.23 -3.48
N THR A 11 -2.95 1.97 -4.13
CA THR A 11 -3.11 0.84 -5.06
C THR A 11 -2.16 0.95 -6.25
N GLN A 12 -1.93 2.15 -6.79
CA GLN A 12 -0.97 2.35 -7.89
C GLN A 12 0.47 2.01 -7.47
N ILE A 13 0.88 2.38 -6.26
CA ILE A 13 2.20 2.06 -5.71
C ILE A 13 2.35 0.54 -5.55
N LEU A 14 1.37 -0.13 -4.94
CA LEU A 14 1.36 -1.59 -4.75
C LEU A 14 1.45 -2.34 -6.09
N HIS A 15 0.68 -1.92 -7.10
CA HIS A 15 0.79 -2.48 -8.45
C HIS A 15 2.14 -2.23 -9.11
N THR A 16 2.74 -1.06 -8.89
CA THR A 16 4.06 -0.74 -9.43
C THR A 16 5.13 -1.66 -8.82
N LEU A 17 5.05 -1.91 -7.51
CA LEU A 17 5.92 -2.87 -6.84
C LEU A 17 5.74 -4.28 -7.43
N LEU A 18 4.51 -4.79 -7.50
CA LEU A 18 4.21 -6.09 -8.11
C LEU A 18 4.83 -6.25 -9.50
N LYS A 19 4.64 -5.25 -10.37
CA LYS A 19 5.20 -5.26 -11.72
C LYS A 19 6.73 -5.26 -11.72
N ALA A 20 7.36 -4.47 -10.85
CA ALA A 20 8.81 -4.43 -10.75
C ALA A 20 9.39 -5.79 -10.34
N PHE A 21 8.78 -6.46 -9.36
CA PHE A 21 9.22 -7.78 -8.93
C PHE A 21 8.92 -8.88 -9.96
N ALA A 22 7.79 -8.81 -10.66
CA ALA A 22 7.46 -9.76 -11.72
C ALA A 22 8.46 -9.71 -12.89
N ASN A 23 9.00 -8.51 -13.18
CA ASN A 23 9.98 -8.30 -14.25
C ASN A 23 11.42 -8.56 -13.81
N SER A 24 11.67 -8.88 -12.54
CA SER A 24 13.00 -9.14 -12.03
C SER A 24 13.41 -10.59 -12.27
N SER A 25 14.48 -10.80 -13.03
CA SER A 25 15.07 -12.13 -13.26
C SER A 25 15.69 -12.76 -12.01
N GLN A 26 15.81 -12.00 -10.92
CA GLN A 26 16.38 -12.46 -9.65
C GLN A 26 15.32 -12.99 -8.67
N VAL A 27 14.04 -12.81 -8.98
CA VAL A 27 12.94 -13.23 -8.10
C VAL A 27 12.46 -14.60 -8.54
N GLU A 28 12.65 -15.59 -7.68
CA GLU A 28 12.10 -16.93 -7.91
C GLU A 28 10.56 -16.91 -7.83
N PRO A 29 9.86 -17.75 -8.61
CA PRO A 29 8.39 -17.77 -8.64
C PRO A 29 7.72 -17.88 -7.26
N GLU A 30 8.27 -18.71 -6.36
CA GLU A 30 7.74 -18.88 -5.01
C GLU A 30 7.86 -17.59 -4.18
N LYS A 31 9.01 -16.91 -4.26
CA LYS A 31 9.22 -15.61 -3.60
C LYS A 31 8.27 -14.55 -4.15
N PHE A 32 8.06 -14.55 -5.47
CA PHE A 32 7.09 -13.65 -6.10
C PHE A 32 5.67 -13.91 -5.58
N PHE A 33 5.25 -15.17 -5.50
CA PHE A 33 3.92 -15.55 -5.00
C PHE A 33 3.69 -15.09 -3.55
N ASN A 34 4.69 -15.29 -2.68
CA ASN A 34 4.64 -14.85 -1.29
C ASN A 34 4.55 -13.32 -1.20
N LEU A 35 5.35 -12.61 -1.98
CA LEU A 35 5.28 -11.15 -2.04
C LEU A 35 3.92 -10.66 -2.55
N ALA A 36 3.39 -11.28 -3.60
CA ALA A 36 2.08 -10.92 -4.13
C ALA A 36 0.99 -11.09 -3.07
N SER A 37 1.02 -12.18 -2.31
CA SER A 37 0.10 -12.41 -1.18
C SER A 37 0.22 -11.32 -0.11
N VAL A 38 1.45 -10.87 0.20
CA VAL A 38 1.66 -9.75 1.14
C VAL A 38 1.10 -8.44 0.59
N ILE A 39 1.29 -8.16 -0.71
CA ILE A 39 0.78 -6.95 -1.36
C ILE A 39 -0.76 -6.93 -1.39
N GLU A 40 -1.40 -8.08 -1.61
CA GLU A 40 -2.86 -8.19 -1.53
C GLU A 40 -3.37 -7.91 -0.12
N ASN A 41 -2.73 -8.47 0.91
CA ASN A 41 -3.10 -8.16 2.30
C ASN A 41 -2.91 -6.67 2.64
N LEU A 42 -1.89 -6.03 2.09
CA LEU A 42 -1.68 -4.58 2.23
C LEU A 42 -2.78 -3.78 1.55
N ARG A 43 -3.20 -4.19 0.34
CA ARG A 43 -4.34 -3.59 -0.35
C ARG A 43 -5.63 -3.70 0.46
N ASP A 44 -5.91 -4.89 1.00
CA ASP A 44 -7.11 -5.13 1.82
C ASP A 44 -7.09 -4.30 3.12
N ALA A 45 -5.90 -3.99 3.64
CA ALA A 45 -5.71 -3.13 4.81
C ALA A 45 -5.79 -1.62 4.52
N SER A 46 -5.92 -1.22 3.24
CA SER A 46 -5.88 0.19 2.83
C SER A 46 -6.87 1.09 3.59
N PRO A 47 -8.15 0.72 3.78
CA PRO A 47 -9.09 1.57 4.52
C PRO A 47 -8.65 1.82 5.97
N ALA A 48 -8.15 0.79 6.66
CA ALA A 48 -7.66 0.91 8.03
C ALA A 48 -6.38 1.76 8.10
N LEU A 49 -5.51 1.67 7.10
CA LEU A 49 -4.31 2.52 7.00
C LEU A 49 -4.69 3.99 6.79
N TYR A 50 -5.68 4.28 5.94
CA TYR A 50 -6.19 5.62 5.75
C TYR A 50 -6.71 6.22 7.06
N ASP A 51 -7.56 5.50 7.78
CA ASP A 51 -8.16 5.96 9.03
C ASP A 51 -7.08 6.29 10.08
N VAL A 52 -6.08 5.42 10.22
CA VAL A 52 -4.95 5.63 11.14
C VAL A 52 -4.13 6.86 10.74
N ILE A 53 -3.77 7.00 9.46
CA ILE A 53 -3.00 8.17 8.98
C ILE A 53 -3.80 9.45 9.21
N LYS A 54 -5.09 9.45 8.89
CA LYS A 54 -5.98 10.60 9.07
C LYS A 54 -6.06 11.01 10.55
N SER A 55 -6.21 10.05 11.45
CA SER A 55 -6.22 10.29 12.91
C SER A 55 -4.93 10.98 13.35
N PHE A 56 -3.76 10.49 12.90
CA PHE A 56 -2.48 11.11 13.24
C PHE A 56 -2.33 12.53 12.67
N GLU A 57 -2.78 12.78 11.45
CA GLU A 57 -2.76 14.13 10.86
C GLU A 57 -3.63 15.12 11.66
N ASP A 58 -4.79 14.66 12.11
CA ASP A 58 -5.73 15.49 12.88
C ASP A 58 -5.17 15.78 14.29
N GLU A 59 -4.58 14.80 14.97
CA GLU A 59 -3.89 14.99 16.26
C GLU A 59 -2.75 16.02 16.15
N GLN A 60 -1.92 15.96 15.11
CA GLN A 60 -0.84 16.92 14.92
C GLN A 60 -1.35 18.32 14.62
N ARG A 61 -2.48 18.44 13.92
CA ARG A 61 -3.10 19.73 13.62
C ARG A 61 -3.70 20.38 14.85
N GLU A 62 -4.26 19.60 15.77
CA GLU A 62 -4.77 20.10 17.05
C GLU A 62 -3.65 20.53 18.01
N ALA A 63 -2.45 19.95 17.87
CA ALA A 63 -1.28 20.27 18.68
C ALA A 63 -0.46 21.49 18.21
N ALA A 64 -0.75 22.04 17.02
CA ALA A 64 -0.02 23.14 16.38
C ALA A 64 -0.76 24.49 16.44
#